data_AF-A0A8H4RE58-F1
#
_entry.id   AF-A0A8H4RE58-F1
#
_cell.length_a   1.000
_cell.length_b   1.000
_cell.length_c   1.000
_cell.angle_alpha   90.00
_cell.angle_beta   90.00
_cell.angle_gamma   90.00
#
_symmetry.space_group_name_H-M   'P 1'
#
loop_
_entity.id
_entity.type
_entity.pdbx_description
1 polymer ?
#
loop_
_entity_poly.entity_id
_entity_poly.type
_entity_poly.pdbx_seq_one_letter_code
_entity_poly.pdbx_strand_id
1 'polypeptide(L)'
;MNYQNYVDGPQGGSSNPRQAPPSPSQGMTHTNGMNGGMGPGASLVGYPTPAGHQSDLNYVMSMVDELSGILRINQQLTASVVDKMGKVREKAKHLNLSNDELITVVANEMNENWKLSIHGAEILADIAEKMHRFKEQHEADTLAWHKNYRKQLADEREENLNLRNQINDMKAAACRANDGLRQMRRFVGDNDKWHELEVENHRLRTEKRFWKRLALPLIPDNDSEWSDDDDLIDPEEKIREAAKREKERKDKEDSGSGIGSEQVS
;
A
#
# COMPACT_ATOMS: atom_id res chain seq x y z
N MET A 1 -22.54 -44.13 38.34
CA MET A 1 -22.21 -43.08 37.34
C MET A 1 -23.06 -43.36 36.12
N ASN A 2 -23.87 -42.37 35.76
CA ASN A 2 -25.06 -42.51 34.93
C ASN A 2 -24.69 -42.62 33.44
N TYR A 3 -25.12 -43.69 32.78
CA TYR A 3 -25.22 -43.80 31.31
C TYR A 3 -26.56 -43.21 30.88
N GLN A 4 -26.58 -42.39 29.81
CA GLN A 4 -27.76 -41.88 29.07
C GLN A 4 -27.22 -40.87 28.03
N ASN A 5 -27.60 -40.77 26.75
CA ASN A 5 -28.46 -41.49 25.82
C ASN A 5 -28.15 -40.88 24.43
N TYR A 6 -27.95 -41.70 23.40
CA TYR A 6 -27.96 -41.28 21.99
C TYR A 6 -29.18 -41.92 21.33
N VAL A 7 -30.24 -41.16 21.04
CA VAL A 7 -31.34 -41.55 20.13
C VAL A 7 -32.02 -40.29 19.53
N ASP A 8 -32.19 -40.32 18.19
CA ASP A 8 -33.13 -39.66 17.24
C ASP A 8 -33.60 -38.21 17.47
N GLY A 9 -33.60 -37.27 16.51
CA GLY A 9 -34.04 -37.31 15.10
C GLY A 9 -35.10 -36.18 14.91
N PRO A 10 -35.73 -35.96 13.73
CA PRO A 10 -35.26 -35.37 12.47
C PRO A 10 -36.02 -34.07 12.10
N GLN A 11 -35.43 -33.13 11.32
CA GLN A 11 -36.22 -32.29 10.39
C GLN A 11 -35.37 -31.52 9.39
N GLY A 12 -35.83 -31.55 8.13
CA GLY A 12 -35.11 -31.07 6.95
C GLY A 12 -34.94 -29.56 6.83
N GLY A 13 -34.02 -29.17 5.94
CA GLY A 13 -33.78 -27.79 5.55
C GLY A 13 -32.99 -27.73 4.26
N SER A 14 -33.66 -27.26 3.22
CA SER A 14 -33.26 -26.88 1.87
C SER A 14 -31.77 -26.59 1.60
N SER A 15 -31.34 -27.08 0.44
CA SER A 15 -30.13 -26.72 -0.29
C SER A 15 -29.96 -25.21 -0.49
N ASN A 16 -28.94 -24.62 0.14
CA ASN A 16 -28.40 -23.30 -0.19
C ASN A 16 -27.05 -23.44 -0.93
N PRO A 17 -26.80 -22.67 -2.00
CA PRO A 17 -25.49 -22.62 -2.63
C PRO A 17 -24.48 -22.00 -1.66
N ARG A 18 -23.32 -22.63 -1.55
CA ARG A 18 -22.20 -22.24 -0.68
C ARG A 18 -21.83 -20.77 -0.90
N GLN A 19 -22.00 -19.95 0.13
CA GLN A 19 -21.50 -18.58 0.20
C GLN A 19 -19.96 -18.56 0.12
N ALA A 20 -19.41 -17.60 -0.61
CA ALA A 20 -17.97 -17.33 -0.66
C ALA A 20 -17.47 -16.86 0.73
N PRO A 21 -16.22 -17.19 1.12
CA PRO A 21 -15.66 -16.71 2.38
C PRO A 21 -15.50 -15.18 2.37
N PRO A 22 -15.68 -14.51 3.52
CA PRO A 22 -15.54 -13.06 3.62
C PRO A 22 -14.08 -12.66 3.37
N SER A 23 -13.88 -11.59 2.59
CA SER A 23 -12.56 -10.96 2.43
C SER A 23 -12.17 -10.27 3.75
N PRO A 24 -10.88 -10.27 4.12
CA PRO A 24 -10.43 -9.59 5.33
C PRO A 24 -10.41 -8.08 5.08
N SER A 25 -11.39 -7.36 5.62
CA SER A 25 -11.26 -5.93 5.85
C SER A 25 -11.86 -5.57 7.21
N GLN A 26 -11.14 -4.70 7.91
CA GLN A 26 -11.54 -3.93 9.09
C GLN A 26 -11.40 -4.62 10.45
N GLY A 27 -10.16 -4.62 10.95
CA GLY A 27 -9.91 -4.47 12.38
C GLY A 27 -9.65 -3.00 12.71
N MET A 28 -10.71 -2.22 12.96
CA MET A 28 -10.61 -1.07 13.86
C MET A 28 -11.85 -1.03 14.75
N THR A 29 -11.59 -1.28 16.02
CA THR A 29 -12.49 -1.19 17.16
C THR A 29 -13.18 0.16 17.22
N HIS A 30 -14.52 0.15 17.12
CA HIS A 30 -15.38 1.27 17.43
C HIS A 30 -15.73 1.22 18.92
N THR A 31 -15.18 2.17 19.71
CA THR A 31 -15.64 2.40 21.08
C THR A 31 -16.63 3.55 21.06
N ASN A 32 -17.91 3.22 21.22
CA ASN A 32 -18.96 4.19 21.52
C ASN A 32 -18.96 4.45 23.03
N GLY A 33 -18.75 5.69 23.45
CA GLY A 33 -18.69 6.10 24.85
C GLY A 33 -18.83 7.60 25.01
N MET A 34 -20.07 8.06 25.05
CA MET A 34 -20.47 9.44 25.38
C MET A 34 -20.16 9.73 26.85
N ASN A 35 -19.28 10.70 27.19
CA ASN A 35 -19.44 11.61 28.35
C ASN A 35 -18.31 12.66 28.46
N GLY A 36 -18.69 13.91 28.79
CA GLY A 36 -17.83 14.86 29.50
C GLY A 36 -17.11 15.89 28.63
N GLY A 37 -17.57 17.15 28.69
CA GLY A 37 -17.16 18.23 27.79
C GLY A 37 -15.73 18.72 27.93
N MET A 38 -15.24 19.37 26.86
CA MET A 38 -14.18 20.38 26.92
C MET A 38 -14.04 21.11 25.57
N GLY A 39 -14.29 22.43 25.55
CA GLY A 39 -13.64 23.45 24.71
C GLY A 39 -13.82 23.47 23.17
N PRO A 40 -14.09 24.65 22.55
CA PRO A 40 -14.24 24.79 21.10
C PRO A 40 -12.87 24.90 20.38
N GLY A 41 -11.97 23.94 20.59
CA GLY A 41 -10.61 24.02 20.04
C GLY A 41 -9.82 22.71 19.90
N ALA A 42 -10.40 21.55 20.20
CA ALA A 42 -9.63 20.29 20.30
C ALA A 42 -10.16 19.12 19.44
N SER A 43 -10.99 19.38 18.42
CA SER A 43 -11.64 18.33 17.60
C SER A 43 -11.00 18.06 16.23
N LEU A 44 -9.76 18.49 15.99
CA LEU A 44 -9.08 18.28 14.70
C LEU A 44 -7.76 17.50 14.79
N VAL A 45 -7.49 16.84 15.92
CA VAL A 45 -6.29 16.00 16.09
C VAL A 45 -6.64 14.54 15.78
N GLY A 46 -6.57 14.16 14.50
CA GLY A 46 -6.77 12.76 14.13
C GLY A 46 -6.79 12.44 12.63
N TYR A 47 -6.97 13.45 11.77
CA TYR A 47 -6.75 13.29 10.33
C TYR A 47 -5.38 13.88 9.99
N PRO A 48 -4.57 13.23 9.12
CA PRO A 48 -3.40 13.87 8.55
C PRO A 48 -3.90 15.10 7.79
N THR A 49 -3.73 16.29 8.37
CA THR A 49 -4.04 17.54 7.68
C THR A 49 -3.15 17.60 6.43
N PRO A 50 -3.71 17.83 5.23
CA PRO A 50 -2.93 17.84 3.99
C PRO A 50 -1.72 18.75 4.10
N ALA A 51 -0.56 18.28 3.62
CA ALA A 51 0.65 19.08 3.54
C ALA A 51 0.36 20.32 2.66
N GLY A 52 0.24 21.49 3.29
CA GLY A 52 -0.18 22.73 2.64
C GLY A 52 -1.27 23.49 3.38
N HIS A 53 -2.17 22.80 4.08
CA HIS A 53 -3.30 23.44 4.77
C HIS A 53 -2.82 24.30 5.95
N GLN A 54 -1.76 23.86 6.61
CA GLN A 54 -1.18 24.60 7.73
C GLN A 54 -0.30 25.78 7.28
N SER A 55 0.33 25.70 6.11
CA SER A 55 1.03 26.85 5.51
C SER A 55 0.05 27.90 4.99
N ASP A 56 -1.10 27.49 4.45
CA ASP A 56 -2.16 28.38 3.99
C ASP A 56 -2.80 29.15 5.17
N LEU A 57 -3.15 28.46 6.25
CA LEU A 57 -3.64 29.11 7.47
C LEU A 57 -2.65 30.14 8.04
N ASN A 58 -1.36 29.83 8.01
CA ASN A 58 -0.31 30.76 8.43
C ASN A 58 -0.21 31.95 7.46
N TYR A 59 -0.39 31.74 6.16
CA TYR A 59 -0.37 32.79 5.14
C TYR A 59 -1.57 33.73 5.28
N VAL A 60 -2.79 33.18 5.42
CA VAL A 60 -4.02 33.95 5.67
C VAL A 60 -3.91 34.75 6.97
N MET A 61 -3.38 34.18 8.05
CA MET A 61 -3.09 34.90 9.28
C MET A 61 -2.11 36.06 9.05
N SER A 62 -1.01 35.82 8.34
CA SER A 62 -0.02 36.88 8.05
C SER A 62 -0.63 38.04 7.25
N MET A 63 -1.57 37.74 6.34
CA MET A 63 -2.26 38.75 5.55
C MET A 63 -3.31 39.52 6.37
N VAL A 64 -4.04 38.84 7.26
CA VAL A 64 -4.97 39.49 8.20
C VAL A 64 -4.20 40.41 9.16
N ASP A 65 -3.03 40.00 9.61
CA ASP A 65 -2.14 40.82 10.44
C ASP A 65 -1.63 42.05 9.68
N GLU A 66 -1.26 41.90 8.40
CA GLU A 66 -0.88 43.04 7.53
C GLU A 66 -2.05 44.01 7.31
N LEU A 67 -3.24 43.51 6.97
CA LEU A 67 -4.46 44.33 6.81
C LEU A 67 -4.82 45.07 8.11
N SER A 68 -4.69 44.40 9.25
CA SER A 68 -4.90 44.97 10.58
C SER A 68 -3.85 46.05 10.88
N GLY A 69 -2.60 45.85 10.45
CA GLY A 69 -1.53 46.84 10.49
C GLY A 69 -1.85 48.07 9.65
N ILE A 70 -2.29 47.89 8.40
CA ILE A 70 -2.66 48.98 7.49
C ILE A 70 -3.86 49.76 8.03
N LEU A 71 -4.88 49.09 8.56
CA LEU A 71 -6.04 49.74 9.20
C LEU A 71 -5.64 50.58 10.40
N ARG A 72 -4.75 50.07 11.24
CA ARG A 72 -4.20 50.81 12.39
C ARG A 72 -3.39 52.03 11.93
N ILE A 73 -2.58 51.88 10.89
CA ILE A 73 -1.82 52.99 10.29
C ILE A 73 -2.78 54.04 9.72
N ASN A 74 -3.84 53.65 9.01
CA ASN A 74 -4.85 54.57 8.46
C ASN A 74 -5.61 55.33 9.55
N GLN A 75 -5.95 54.67 10.66
CA GLN A 75 -6.55 55.31 11.84
C GLN A 75 -5.58 56.33 12.47
N GLN A 76 -4.31 55.95 12.65
CA GLN A 76 -3.28 56.84 13.16
C GLN A 76 -3.04 58.03 12.24
N LEU A 77 -3.05 57.81 10.93
CA LEU A 77 -2.86 58.86 9.94
C LEU A 77 -3.98 59.88 10.01
N THR A 78 -5.23 59.40 10.09
CA THR A 78 -6.43 60.25 10.19
C THR A 78 -6.39 61.07 11.49
N ALA A 79 -6.01 60.45 12.61
CA ALA A 79 -5.82 61.16 13.87
C ALA A 79 -4.70 62.23 13.77
N SER A 80 -3.59 61.91 13.10
CA SER A 80 -2.49 62.85 12.83
C SER A 80 -2.94 64.02 11.97
N VAL A 81 -3.75 63.78 10.92
CA VAL A 81 -4.27 64.84 10.05
C VAL A 81 -5.16 65.79 10.82
N VAL A 82 -6.04 65.28 11.70
CA VAL A 82 -6.90 66.11 12.56
C VAL A 82 -6.07 66.92 13.55
N ASP A 83 -5.05 66.32 14.17
CA ASP A 83 -4.14 67.01 15.10
C ASP A 83 -3.30 68.10 14.38
N LYS A 84 -2.81 67.81 13.17
CA LYS A 84 -2.10 68.77 12.32
C LYS A 84 -3.02 69.91 11.87
N MET A 85 -4.26 69.64 11.46
CA MET A 85 -5.25 70.69 11.17
C MET A 85 -5.51 71.58 12.40
N GLY A 86 -5.59 70.97 13.59
CA GLY A 86 -5.65 71.70 14.86
C GLY A 86 -4.45 72.65 15.02
N LYS A 87 -3.24 72.12 14.83
CA LYS A 87 -1.98 72.89 14.90
C LYS A 87 -1.83 73.96 13.82
N VAL A 88 -2.30 73.73 12.60
CA VAL A 88 -2.31 74.72 11.51
C VAL A 88 -3.29 75.85 11.84
N ARG A 89 -4.48 75.52 12.35
CA ARG A 89 -5.44 76.51 12.85
C ARG A 89 -4.88 77.30 14.03
N GLU A 90 -4.15 76.65 14.93
CA GLU A 90 -3.48 77.28 16.08
C GLU A 90 -2.32 78.17 15.64
N LYS A 91 -1.46 77.70 14.72
CA LYS A 91 -0.35 78.45 14.11
C LYS A 91 -0.83 79.66 13.31
N ALA A 92 -1.89 79.52 12.52
CA ALA A 92 -2.51 80.62 11.81
C ALA A 92 -2.97 81.73 12.77
N LYS A 93 -3.52 81.34 13.93
CA LYS A 93 -3.94 82.25 14.99
C LYS A 93 -2.75 82.91 15.70
N HIS A 94 -1.64 82.21 15.85
CA HIS A 94 -0.45 82.66 16.57
C HIS A 94 0.55 83.47 15.71
N LEU A 95 0.58 83.25 14.39
CA LEU A 95 1.59 83.80 13.48
C LEU A 95 1.08 84.94 12.58
N ASN A 96 -0.21 85.31 12.64
CA ASN A 96 -0.81 86.34 11.78
C ASN A 96 -0.52 86.11 10.27
N LEU A 97 -0.49 84.84 9.85
CA LEU A 97 -0.24 84.45 8.47
C LEU A 97 -1.31 85.05 7.56
N SER A 98 -0.89 85.59 6.41
CA SER A 98 -1.81 86.05 5.36
C SER A 98 -2.63 84.87 4.85
N ASN A 99 -3.87 85.11 4.40
CA ASN A 99 -4.71 84.08 3.78
C ASN A 99 -3.96 83.30 2.68
N ASP A 100 -3.10 83.97 1.90
CA ASP A 100 -2.32 83.33 0.84
C ASP A 100 -1.27 82.35 1.39
N GLU A 101 -0.58 82.69 2.47
CA GLU A 101 0.39 81.79 3.11
C GLU A 101 -0.31 80.58 3.75
N LEU A 102 -1.49 80.80 4.35
CA LEU A 102 -2.34 79.76 4.91
C LEU A 102 -2.80 78.77 3.83
N ILE A 103 -3.21 79.28 2.67
CA ILE A 103 -3.62 78.47 1.51
C ILE A 103 -2.45 77.61 1.01
N THR A 104 -1.24 78.17 0.92
CA THR A 104 -0.06 77.39 0.46
C THR A 104 0.33 76.27 1.42
N VAL A 105 0.27 76.51 2.73
CA VAL A 105 0.54 75.48 3.75
C VAL A 105 -0.50 74.37 3.68
N VAL A 106 -1.79 74.71 3.60
CA VAL A 106 -2.87 73.72 3.49
C VAL A 106 -2.78 72.94 2.19
N ALA A 107 -2.46 73.60 1.07
CA ALA A 107 -2.29 72.93 -0.22
C ALA A 107 -1.14 71.91 -0.19
N ASN A 108 -0.03 72.22 0.47
CA ASN A 108 1.09 71.30 0.63
C ASN A 108 0.72 70.09 1.50
N GLU A 109 0.05 70.29 2.64
CA GLU A 109 -0.41 69.19 3.49
C GLU A 109 -1.44 68.29 2.77
N MET A 110 -2.38 68.89 2.02
CA MET A 110 -3.32 68.12 1.20
C MET A 110 -2.62 67.30 0.12
N ASN A 111 -1.57 67.85 -0.49
CA ASN A 111 -0.77 67.15 -1.50
C ASN A 111 0.00 65.95 -0.91
N GLU A 112 0.54 66.08 0.31
CA GLU A 112 1.18 64.95 1.00
C GLU A 112 0.17 63.87 1.38
N ASN A 113 -1.00 64.25 1.90
CA ASN A 113 -2.08 63.30 2.21
C ASN A 113 -2.57 62.57 0.95
N TRP A 114 -2.68 63.27 -0.17
CA TRP A 114 -3.05 62.69 -1.46
C TRP A 114 -2.02 61.66 -1.94
N LYS A 115 -0.72 61.96 -1.84
CA LYS A 115 0.35 61.01 -2.18
C LYS A 115 0.27 59.74 -1.34
N LEU A 116 0.01 59.88 -0.04
CA LEU A 116 -0.12 58.72 0.83
C LEU A 116 -1.36 57.88 0.48
N SER A 117 -2.46 58.53 0.12
CA SER A 117 -3.67 57.84 -0.34
C SER A 117 -3.44 57.07 -1.65
N ILE A 118 -2.68 57.64 -2.59
CA ILE A 118 -2.29 56.94 -3.82
C ILE A 118 -1.45 55.71 -3.49
N HIS A 119 -0.43 55.87 -2.64
CA HIS A 119 0.45 54.76 -2.27
C HIS A 119 -0.31 53.64 -1.55
N GLY A 120 -1.27 53.98 -0.68
CA GLY A 120 -2.16 53.01 -0.06
C GLY A 120 -3.02 52.27 -1.09
N ALA A 121 -3.53 52.96 -2.11
CA ALA A 121 -4.30 52.33 -3.19
C ALA A 121 -3.44 51.37 -4.03
N GLU A 122 -2.19 51.72 -4.31
CA GLU A 122 -1.24 50.86 -5.03
C GLU A 122 -0.94 49.56 -4.26
N ILE A 123 -0.68 49.66 -2.95
CA ILE A 123 -0.43 48.49 -2.10
C ILE A 123 -1.67 47.57 -2.07
N LEU A 124 -2.87 48.16 -1.90
CA LEU A 124 -4.10 47.37 -1.89
C LEU A 124 -4.36 46.68 -3.24
N ALA A 125 -4.02 47.33 -4.35
CA ALA A 125 -4.11 46.72 -5.67
C ALA A 125 -3.14 45.52 -5.82
N ASP A 126 -1.89 45.66 -5.38
CA ASP A 126 -0.89 44.59 -5.42
C ASP A 126 -1.30 43.40 -4.52
N ILE A 127 -1.81 43.66 -3.32
CA ILE A 127 -2.35 42.61 -2.43
C ILE A 127 -3.53 41.90 -3.07
N ALA A 128 -4.46 42.65 -3.69
CA ALA A 128 -5.61 42.06 -4.36
C ALA A 128 -5.17 41.16 -5.52
N GLU A 129 -4.19 41.58 -6.32
CA GLU A 129 -3.65 40.77 -7.41
C GLU A 129 -2.99 39.49 -6.88
N LYS A 130 -2.16 39.59 -5.84
CA LYS A 130 -1.52 38.43 -5.20
C LYS A 130 -2.54 37.46 -4.63
N MET A 131 -3.62 37.96 -4.03
CA MET A 131 -4.71 37.13 -3.51
C MET A 131 -5.44 36.35 -4.61
N HIS A 132 -5.71 36.98 -5.74
CA HIS A 132 -6.32 36.29 -6.88
C HIS A 132 -5.42 35.18 -7.41
N ARG A 133 -4.12 35.46 -7.58
CA ARG A 133 -3.13 34.46 -8.03
C ARG A 133 -2.99 33.31 -7.04
N PHE A 134 -2.94 33.62 -5.75
CA PHE A 134 -2.87 32.61 -4.70
C PHE A 134 -4.09 31.68 -4.73
N LYS A 135 -5.30 32.25 -4.80
CA LYS A 135 -6.54 31.47 -4.86
C LYS A 135 -6.57 30.55 -6.08
N GLU A 136 -6.22 31.07 -7.26
CA GLU A 136 -6.18 30.30 -8.50
C GLU A 136 -5.20 29.12 -8.40
N GLN A 137 -3.99 29.38 -7.89
CA GLN A 137 -2.98 28.36 -7.67
C GLN A 137 -3.44 27.30 -6.66
N HIS A 138 -4.02 27.73 -5.54
CA HIS A 138 -4.52 26.82 -4.50
C HIS A 138 -5.63 25.91 -5.02
N GLU A 139 -6.59 26.44 -5.77
CA GLU A 139 -7.64 25.65 -6.40
C GLU A 139 -7.07 24.66 -7.42
N ALA A 140 -6.10 25.09 -8.24
CA ALA A 140 -5.44 24.24 -9.21
C ALA A 140 -4.67 23.07 -8.55
N ASP A 141 -3.89 23.35 -7.50
CA ASP A 141 -3.12 22.36 -6.76
C ASP A 141 -4.03 21.37 -6.03
N THR A 142 -5.11 21.85 -5.43
CA THR A 142 -6.12 20.99 -4.76
C THR A 142 -6.79 20.06 -5.77
N LEU A 143 -7.18 20.58 -6.93
CA LEU A 143 -7.77 19.78 -8.00
C LEU A 143 -6.78 18.76 -8.58
N ALA A 144 -5.52 19.15 -8.77
CA ALA A 144 -4.46 18.25 -9.22
C ALA A 144 -4.23 17.12 -8.20
N TRP A 145 -4.19 17.45 -6.91
CA TRP A 145 -4.08 16.48 -5.82
C TRP A 145 -5.25 15.48 -5.84
N HIS A 146 -6.50 15.96 -5.91
CA HIS A 146 -7.66 15.08 -5.99
C HIS A 146 -7.66 14.19 -7.23
N LYS A 147 -7.22 14.70 -8.39
CA LYS A 147 -7.10 13.91 -9.62
C LYS A 147 -6.06 12.80 -9.47
N ASN A 148 -4.88 13.14 -8.98
CA ASN A 148 -3.78 12.18 -8.78
C ASN A 148 -4.15 11.11 -7.74
N TYR A 149 -4.77 11.50 -6.63
CA TYR A 149 -5.22 10.56 -5.60
C TYR A 149 -6.31 9.61 -6.12
N ARG A 150 -7.28 10.12 -6.88
CA ARG A 150 -8.30 9.27 -7.51
C ARG A 150 -7.69 8.29 -8.52
N LYS A 151 -6.69 8.72 -9.28
CA LYS A 151 -5.96 7.87 -10.22
C LYS A 151 -5.24 6.74 -9.48
N GLN A 152 -4.47 7.07 -8.44
CA GLN A 152 -3.80 6.06 -7.61
C GLN A 152 -4.79 5.02 -7.08
N LEU A 153 -5.95 5.47 -6.57
CA LEU A 153 -6.96 4.56 -6.06
C LEU A 153 -7.65 3.71 -7.15
N ALA A 154 -7.64 4.16 -8.41
CA ALA A 154 -8.10 3.37 -9.55
C ALA A 154 -7.06 2.33 -9.94
N ASP A 155 -5.80 2.74 -10.05
CA ASP A 155 -4.66 1.88 -10.40
C ASP A 155 -4.53 0.71 -9.37
N GLU A 156 -4.62 1.00 -8.07
CA GLU A 156 -4.60 -0.01 -7.01
C GLU A 156 -5.78 -1.00 -7.09
N ARG A 157 -6.98 -0.52 -7.48
CA ARG A 157 -8.16 -1.39 -7.66
C ARG A 157 -8.01 -2.28 -8.89
N GLU A 158 -7.45 -1.75 -9.96
CA GLU A 158 -7.15 -2.48 -11.18
C GLU A 158 -6.11 -3.57 -10.92
N GLU A 159 -5.02 -3.24 -10.21
CA GLU A 159 -4.01 -4.21 -9.81
C GLU A 159 -4.60 -5.31 -8.93
N ASN A 160 -5.43 -4.94 -7.94
CA ASN A 160 -6.10 -5.92 -7.08
C ASN A 160 -7.01 -6.86 -7.88
N LEU A 161 -7.75 -6.33 -8.86
CA LEU A 161 -8.58 -7.13 -9.74
C LEU A 161 -7.72 -8.07 -10.60
N ASN A 162 -6.61 -7.57 -11.15
CA ASN A 162 -5.69 -8.36 -11.96
C ASN A 162 -5.08 -9.53 -11.18
N LEU A 163 -4.61 -9.28 -9.95
CA LEU A 163 -4.08 -10.32 -9.06
C LEU A 163 -5.14 -11.38 -8.74
N ARG A 164 -6.39 -10.96 -8.50
CA ARG A 164 -7.50 -11.91 -8.27
C ARG A 164 -7.78 -12.77 -9.50
N ASN A 165 -7.77 -12.17 -10.69
CA ASN A 165 -7.96 -12.91 -11.94
C ASN A 165 -6.82 -13.91 -12.16
N GLN A 166 -5.56 -13.50 -11.97
CA GLN A 166 -4.41 -14.39 -12.07
C GLN A 166 -4.49 -15.56 -11.09
N ILE A 167 -4.84 -15.31 -9.82
CA ILE A 167 -5.03 -16.36 -8.82
C ILE A 167 -6.16 -17.32 -9.23
N ASN A 168 -7.25 -16.80 -9.76
CA ASN A 168 -8.36 -17.64 -10.24
C ASN A 168 -7.95 -18.49 -11.44
N ASP A 169 -7.20 -17.93 -12.38
CA ASP A 169 -6.68 -18.65 -13.54
C ASP A 169 -5.70 -19.76 -13.11
N MET A 170 -4.79 -19.45 -12.19
CA MET A 170 -3.88 -20.43 -11.61
C MET A 170 -4.63 -21.54 -10.87
N LYS A 171 -5.63 -21.19 -10.06
CA LYS A 171 -6.48 -22.18 -9.38
C LYS A 171 -7.22 -23.07 -10.38
N ALA A 172 -7.80 -22.48 -11.43
CA ALA A 172 -8.49 -23.23 -12.47
C ALA A 172 -7.53 -24.16 -13.22
N ALA A 173 -6.32 -23.71 -13.55
CA ALA A 173 -5.28 -24.53 -14.16
C ALA A 173 -4.85 -25.68 -13.24
N ALA A 174 -4.64 -25.40 -11.95
CA ALA A 174 -4.30 -26.42 -10.96
C ALA A 174 -5.44 -27.44 -10.75
N CYS A 175 -6.70 -27.00 -10.77
CA CYS A 175 -7.86 -27.90 -10.74
C CYS A 175 -7.86 -28.82 -11.96
N ARG A 176 -7.69 -28.29 -13.17
CA ARG A 176 -7.60 -29.12 -14.40
C ARG A 176 -6.46 -30.13 -14.34
N ALA A 177 -5.28 -29.73 -13.86
CA ALA A 177 -4.14 -30.63 -13.70
C ALA A 177 -4.43 -31.74 -12.67
N ASN A 178 -5.00 -31.39 -11.52
CA ASN A 178 -5.39 -32.36 -10.50
C ASN A 178 -6.49 -33.32 -10.98
N ASP A 179 -7.45 -32.82 -11.76
CA ASP A 179 -8.48 -33.67 -12.38
C ASP A 179 -7.84 -34.65 -13.37
N GLY A 180 -6.86 -34.21 -14.16
CA GLY A 180 -6.05 -35.09 -15.01
C GLY A 180 -5.32 -36.18 -14.22
N LEU A 181 -4.68 -35.84 -13.11
CA LEU A 181 -4.00 -36.83 -12.24
C LEU A 181 -4.98 -37.82 -11.59
N ARG A 182 -6.17 -37.35 -11.20
CA ARG A 182 -7.24 -38.21 -10.67
C ARG A 182 -7.75 -39.18 -11.73
N GLN A 183 -7.96 -38.70 -12.96
CA GLN A 183 -8.36 -39.54 -14.09
C GLN A 183 -7.28 -40.58 -14.41
N MET A 184 -6.01 -40.19 -14.43
CA MET A 184 -4.89 -41.13 -14.63
C MET A 184 -4.85 -42.19 -13.53
N ARG A 185 -4.99 -41.80 -12.25
CA ARG A 185 -5.00 -42.74 -11.13
C ARG A 185 -6.15 -43.73 -11.23
N ARG A 186 -7.34 -43.26 -11.61
CA ARG A 186 -8.49 -44.13 -11.88
C ARG A 186 -8.20 -45.06 -13.04
N PHE A 187 -7.68 -44.56 -14.16
CA PHE A 187 -7.34 -45.39 -15.31
C PHE A 187 -6.31 -46.48 -14.98
N VAL A 188 -5.29 -46.18 -14.18
CA VAL A 188 -4.31 -47.18 -13.75
C VAL A 188 -4.91 -48.18 -12.76
N GLY A 189 -5.70 -47.71 -11.79
CA GLY A 189 -6.28 -48.56 -10.75
C GLY A 189 -7.46 -49.42 -11.20
N ASP A 190 -8.28 -48.93 -12.13
CA ASP A 190 -9.49 -49.61 -12.61
C ASP A 190 -9.19 -50.58 -13.77
N ASN A 191 -7.97 -50.55 -14.31
CA ASN A 191 -7.58 -51.34 -15.48
C ASN A 191 -6.68 -52.50 -15.04
N ASP A 192 -7.34 -53.54 -14.52
CA ASP A 192 -6.72 -54.78 -14.04
C ASP A 192 -5.76 -55.39 -15.07
N LYS A 193 -5.97 -55.13 -16.37
CA LYS A 193 -5.08 -55.58 -17.45
C LYS A 193 -3.63 -55.15 -17.26
N TRP A 194 -3.37 -53.94 -16.73
CA TRP A 194 -2.00 -53.51 -16.46
C TRP A 194 -1.35 -54.37 -15.37
N HIS A 195 -2.10 -54.61 -14.29
CA HIS A 195 -1.65 -55.47 -13.21
C HIS A 195 -1.48 -56.93 -13.67
N GLU A 196 -2.41 -57.46 -14.45
CA GLU A 196 -2.32 -58.79 -15.06
C GLU A 196 -1.08 -58.92 -15.96
N LEU A 197 -0.81 -57.91 -16.78
CA LEU A 197 0.38 -57.88 -17.63
C LEU A 197 1.68 -57.78 -16.82
N GLU A 198 1.70 -57.02 -15.71
CA GLU A 198 2.85 -56.97 -14.80
C GLU A 198 3.13 -58.34 -14.16
N VAL A 199 2.08 -59.00 -13.64
CA VAL A 199 2.17 -60.34 -13.04
C VAL A 199 2.64 -61.36 -14.08
N GLU A 200 2.06 -61.35 -15.28
CA GLU A 200 2.45 -62.25 -16.36
C GLU A 200 3.88 -62.00 -16.84
N ASN A 201 4.31 -60.74 -16.94
CA ASN A 201 5.69 -60.40 -17.30
C ASN A 201 6.67 -60.95 -16.25
N HIS A 202 6.35 -60.79 -14.96
CA HIS A 202 7.16 -61.33 -13.87
C HIS A 202 7.22 -62.87 -13.92
N ARG A 203 6.08 -63.54 -14.17
CA ARG A 203 6.00 -65.00 -14.37
C ARG A 203 6.88 -65.45 -15.54
N LEU A 204 6.80 -64.79 -16.69
CA LEU A 204 7.60 -65.12 -17.87
C LEU A 204 9.10 -64.88 -17.64
N ARG A 205 9.47 -63.83 -16.90
CA ARG A 205 10.87 -63.56 -16.54
C ARG A 205 11.43 -64.63 -15.60
N THR A 206 10.68 -65.04 -14.59
CA THR A 206 11.08 -66.12 -13.68
C THR A 206 11.20 -67.45 -14.42
N GLU A 207 10.27 -67.75 -15.32
CA GLU A 207 10.31 -68.94 -16.19
C GLU A 207 11.53 -68.91 -17.12
N LYS A 208 11.81 -67.77 -17.77
CA LYS A 208 13.02 -67.57 -18.58
C LYS A 208 14.29 -67.85 -17.78
N ARG A 209 14.39 -67.34 -16.54
CA ARG A 209 15.54 -67.58 -15.66
C ARG A 209 15.67 -69.06 -15.29
N PHE A 210 14.57 -69.70 -14.95
CA PHE A 210 14.54 -71.13 -14.64
C PHE A 210 15.08 -71.96 -15.82
N TRP A 211 14.59 -71.71 -17.04
CA TRP A 211 15.07 -72.41 -18.22
C TRP A 211 16.52 -72.09 -18.55
N LYS A 212 16.96 -70.82 -18.40
CA LYS A 212 18.36 -70.43 -18.60
C LYS A 212 19.28 -71.16 -17.59
N ARG A 213 18.88 -71.34 -16.33
CA ARG A 213 19.63 -72.13 -15.32
C ARG A 213 19.72 -73.61 -15.69
N LEU A 214 18.62 -74.21 -16.13
CA LEU A 214 18.62 -75.61 -16.59
C LEU A 214 19.52 -75.83 -17.80
N ALA A 215 19.59 -74.87 -18.72
CA ALA A 215 20.40 -74.97 -19.92
C ALA A 215 21.90 -74.68 -19.69
N LEU A 216 22.26 -73.93 -18.63
CA LEU A 216 23.63 -73.47 -18.35
C LEU A 216 24.08 -73.81 -16.92
N PRO A 217 24.23 -75.09 -16.56
CA PRO A 217 24.50 -75.53 -15.19
C PRO A 217 25.92 -75.23 -14.66
N LEU A 218 26.82 -74.75 -15.53
CA LEU A 218 28.21 -74.44 -15.17
C LEU A 218 28.41 -72.99 -14.71
N ILE A 219 27.39 -72.14 -14.86
CA ILE A 219 27.45 -70.74 -14.42
C ILE A 219 27.08 -70.68 -12.93
N PRO A 220 27.90 -70.07 -12.07
CA PRO A 220 27.58 -69.92 -10.65
C PRO A 220 26.27 -69.17 -10.42
N ASP A 221 25.48 -69.58 -9.42
CA ASP A 221 24.18 -68.97 -9.09
C ASP A 221 24.26 -67.49 -8.67
N ASN A 222 25.46 -67.00 -8.35
CA ASN A 222 25.72 -65.64 -7.88
C ASN A 222 26.27 -64.71 -8.98
N ASP A 223 26.17 -65.11 -10.26
CA ASP A 223 26.56 -64.29 -11.41
C ASP A 223 25.58 -63.11 -11.61
N SER A 224 26.11 -61.96 -12.01
CA SER A 224 25.35 -60.75 -12.34
C SER A 224 24.32 -60.98 -13.45
N GLU A 225 24.56 -61.97 -14.32
CA GLU A 225 23.61 -62.39 -15.34
C GLU A 225 22.31 -63.04 -14.82
N TRP A 226 22.23 -63.32 -13.52
CA TRP A 226 21.06 -63.88 -12.84
C TRP A 226 20.36 -62.88 -11.91
N SER A 227 20.90 -61.67 -11.78
CA SER A 227 20.35 -60.62 -10.92
C SER A 227 18.95 -60.21 -11.38
N ASP A 228 18.13 -59.78 -10.43
CA ASP A 228 16.77 -59.27 -10.68
C ASP A 228 16.80 -57.85 -11.30
N ASP A 229 17.98 -57.20 -11.27
CA ASP A 229 18.26 -55.87 -11.83
C ASP A 229 18.42 -55.91 -13.37
N ASP A 230 17.34 -56.23 -14.09
CA ASP A 230 17.18 -55.86 -15.50
C ASP A 230 16.63 -54.42 -15.59
N ASP A 231 17.19 -53.48 -14.84
CA ASP A 231 16.85 -52.07 -15.00
C ASP A 231 17.37 -51.62 -16.37
N LEU A 232 16.46 -51.12 -17.23
CA LEU A 232 16.78 -50.47 -18.51
C LEU A 232 17.57 -49.14 -18.34
N ILE A 233 18.08 -48.87 -17.14
CA ILE A 233 18.94 -47.72 -16.87
C ILE A 233 20.29 -48.04 -17.50
N ASP A 234 20.68 -47.20 -18.47
CA ASP A 234 22.00 -47.23 -19.09
C ASP A 234 23.07 -47.30 -17.98
N PRO A 235 24.05 -48.22 -18.04
CA PRO A 235 25.13 -48.30 -17.06
C PRO A 235 25.80 -46.95 -16.77
N GLU A 236 25.84 -46.03 -17.74
CA GLU A 236 26.35 -44.67 -17.55
C GLU A 236 25.48 -43.80 -16.63
N GLU A 237 24.16 -43.96 -16.70
CA GLU A 237 23.22 -43.21 -15.87
C GLU A 237 23.28 -43.66 -14.40
N LYS A 238 23.50 -44.96 -14.16
CA LYS A 238 23.74 -45.50 -12.82
C LYS A 238 25.02 -44.95 -12.17
N ILE A 239 26.10 -44.78 -12.96
CA ILE A 239 27.34 -44.14 -12.49
C ILE A 239 27.08 -42.66 -12.16
N ARG A 240 26.30 -41.97 -13.00
CA ARG A 240 25.95 -40.55 -12.77
C ARG A 240 25.13 -40.37 -11.49
N GLU A 241 24.15 -41.24 -11.25
CA GLU A 241 23.36 -41.22 -10.02
C GLU A 241 24.20 -41.55 -8.77
N ALA A 242 25.09 -42.54 -8.87
CA ALA A 242 26.02 -42.86 -7.79
C ALA A 242 26.95 -41.68 -7.47
N ALA A 243 27.51 -41.03 -8.50
CA ALA A 243 28.33 -39.84 -8.34
C ALA A 243 27.55 -38.66 -7.75
N LYS A 244 26.27 -38.50 -8.14
CA LYS A 244 25.38 -37.48 -7.58
C LYS A 244 25.09 -37.74 -6.10
N ARG A 245 24.79 -38.99 -5.72
CA ARG A 245 24.58 -39.38 -4.31
C ARG A 245 25.85 -39.19 -3.47
N GLU A 246 27.01 -39.51 -4.02
CA GLU A 246 28.29 -39.31 -3.33
C GLU A 246 28.58 -37.81 -3.14
N LYS A 247 28.31 -36.99 -4.16
CA LYS A 247 28.42 -35.53 -4.06
C LYS A 247 27.45 -34.96 -3.03
N GLU A 248 26.19 -35.37 -3.02
CA GLU A 248 25.21 -34.96 -2.01
C GLU A 248 25.61 -35.38 -0.59
N ARG A 249 26.29 -36.53 -0.43
CA ARG A 249 26.84 -36.97 0.85
C ARG A 249 28.01 -36.09 1.29
N LYS A 250 28.93 -35.78 0.38
CA LYS A 250 30.07 -34.89 0.63
C LYS A 250 29.65 -33.46 0.94
N ASP A 251 28.68 -32.92 0.22
CA ASP A 251 28.12 -31.58 0.45
C ASP A 251 27.43 -31.50 1.83
N LYS A 252 26.79 -32.59 2.29
CA LYS A 252 26.27 -32.70 3.67
C LYS A 252 27.37 -32.73 4.72
N GLU A 253 28.45 -33.49 4.49
CA GLU A 253 29.60 -33.56 5.40
C GLU A 253 30.31 -32.21 5.53
N ASP A 254 30.52 -31.48 4.42
CA ASP A 254 31.12 -30.13 4.43
C ASP A 254 30.21 -29.10 5.13
N SER A 255 28.88 -29.17 4.91
CA SER A 255 27.91 -28.29 5.58
C SER A 255 27.79 -28.51 7.10
N GLY A 256 28.21 -29.68 7.60
CA GLY A 256 28.20 -30.02 9.02
C GLY A 256 29.45 -29.59 9.80
N SER A 257 30.54 -29.20 9.10
CA SER A 257 31.84 -28.87 9.72
C SER A 257 31.99 -27.41 10.17
N GLY A 258 31.01 -26.54 9.90
CA GLY A 258 31.12 -25.08 10.08
C GLY A 258 30.54 -24.47 11.37
N ILE A 259 30.07 -25.25 12.35
CA ILE A 259 29.42 -24.71 13.58
C ILE A 259 30.22 -25.08 14.84
N GLY A 260 31.55 -24.96 14.82
CA GLY A 260 32.40 -25.46 15.91
C GLY A 260 33.63 -24.64 16.29
N SER A 261 33.77 -23.38 15.85
CA SER A 261 34.95 -22.59 16.22
C SER A 261 34.67 -21.09 16.35
N GLU A 262 33.81 -20.71 17.29
CA GLU A 262 33.76 -19.31 17.74
C GLU A 262 33.29 -19.21 19.20
N GLN A 263 34.01 -19.90 20.11
CA GLN A 263 34.17 -19.46 21.50
C GLN A 263 35.53 -19.97 21.98
N VAL A 264 36.45 -19.05 22.28
CA VAL A 264 37.34 -19.02 23.46
C VAL A 264 38.45 -18.00 23.19
N SER A 265 38.56 -17.09 24.17
CA SER A 265 39.58 -16.05 24.43
C SER A 265 39.45 -14.71 23.69
#